data_AF-A0A559S3S7-F1
#
_entry.id   AF-A0A559S3S7-F1
#
_cell.length_a   1.000
_cell.length_b   1.000
_cell.length_c   1.000
_cell.angle_alpha   90.00
_cell.angle_beta   90.00
_cell.angle_gamma   90.00
#
_symmetry.space_group_name_H-M   'P 1'
#
loop_
_entity.id
_entity.type
_entity.pdbx_description
1 polymer ?
#
loop_
_entity_poly.entity_id
_entity_poly.type
_entity_poly.pdbx_seq_one_letter_code
_entity_poly.pdbx_strand_id
1 'polypeptide(L)'
;MARRIEIMDTTLRDGEQMSGVSFSVSEKLTIAKLLLEELKVDRIEIASARVSKGELEAVKSITSWATENNFIDKIEVLTFVDGGKSIDWMIESGAKVQNLLTKGSLNHLTHQLKKTPEQHFSGIKDTIELASKNGIKTNVYLEDWSNGMRNSKEYVFQFLDFLSTQNVERFLLPDTLGVLTPEETFEFVKEVRAKYPNAHIDFHGHNDYDLGVANVMEAVKAGTNGLHLTINGMGERAGNAPLASAIAVVNDFLSDEATITVNEKALHKVSKLVETFSGFRIPVNKPVVGANVFTQTAGIHADGDNKHNLYFNDLMPERFGRKRRYALGKTSGKANIQKNLQDLGISLNDEDLKKVTQRIIELGDKKEVVSQEDLPYIISDVLDSNTIEKSVVVENYVLGHAKGMKPSTTLQLKVEGVLYEAHAQGDGQFDAFMNALRKLYKTHNKKELPSLIDYAVRIPPGSNSDALCETIITWKEDKHEFKTRGLDSDQTVSAIKATEKMLNII
;
A
#
# COMPACT_ATOMS: atom_id res chain seq x y z
N MET A 1 30.40 17.48 7.81
CA MET A 1 29.82 16.98 6.56
C MET A 1 28.98 15.78 6.92
N ALA A 2 27.73 15.74 6.43
CA ALA A 2 26.84 14.61 6.66
C ALA A 2 27.45 13.31 6.11
N ARG A 3 27.30 12.21 6.86
CA ARG A 3 27.82 10.90 6.50
C ARG A 3 26.90 10.22 5.50
N ARG A 4 27.44 9.62 4.44
CA ARG A 4 26.63 8.79 3.55
C ARG A 4 26.25 7.49 4.25
N ILE A 5 24.95 7.15 4.24
CA ILE A 5 24.42 5.89 4.73
C ILE A 5 24.04 5.02 3.53
N GLU A 6 24.60 3.81 3.44
CA GLU A 6 24.25 2.82 2.43
C GLU A 6 22.93 2.14 2.77
N ILE A 7 22.04 2.01 1.79
CA ILE A 7 20.79 1.27 1.95
C ILE A 7 20.92 -0.08 1.25
N MET A 8 20.80 -1.15 2.04
CA MET A 8 20.60 -2.50 1.53
C MET A 8 19.12 -2.86 1.63
N ASP A 9 18.47 -3.13 0.50
CA ASP A 9 17.13 -3.71 0.51
C ASP A 9 17.20 -5.24 0.61
N THR A 10 16.48 -5.81 1.57
CA THR A 10 16.43 -7.27 1.81
C THR A 10 15.07 -7.86 1.44
N THR A 11 14.25 -7.17 0.65
CA THR A 11 12.88 -7.60 0.29
C THR A 11 12.87 -8.96 -0.41
N LEU A 12 13.86 -9.21 -1.27
CA LEU A 12 13.94 -10.43 -2.09
C LEU A 12 14.50 -11.65 -1.35
N ARG A 13 15.10 -11.47 -0.17
CA ARG A 13 15.54 -12.56 0.72
C ARG A 13 14.69 -12.61 1.97
N ASP A 14 14.82 -11.61 2.82
CA ASP A 14 14.19 -11.57 4.13
C ASP A 14 12.69 -11.29 4.01
N GLY A 15 12.32 -10.35 3.12
CA GLY A 15 10.92 -10.05 2.84
C GLY A 15 10.15 -11.27 2.31
N GLU A 16 10.80 -12.14 1.53
CA GLU A 16 10.21 -13.38 1.04
C GLU A 16 10.06 -14.46 2.12
N GLN A 17 10.78 -14.38 3.25
CA GLN A 17 10.58 -15.29 4.39
C GLN A 17 9.25 -15.03 5.12
N MET A 18 8.54 -13.96 4.77
CA MET A 18 7.17 -13.71 5.23
C MET A 18 6.22 -14.84 4.80
N SER A 19 5.41 -15.31 5.74
CA SER A 19 4.47 -16.42 5.49
C SER A 19 3.51 -16.09 4.34
N GLY A 20 3.44 -16.98 3.35
CA GLY A 20 2.57 -16.85 2.18
C GLY A 20 3.13 -16.02 1.02
N VAL A 21 4.36 -15.52 1.14
CA VAL A 21 5.07 -14.81 0.06
C VAL A 21 6.00 -15.78 -0.66
N SER A 22 6.00 -15.72 -2.00
CA SER A 22 6.91 -16.48 -2.86
C SER A 22 6.95 -15.78 -4.21
N PHE A 23 8.14 -15.48 -4.72
CA PHE A 23 8.31 -14.81 -6.01
C PHE A 23 8.77 -15.79 -7.09
N SER A 24 8.19 -15.67 -8.28
CA SER A 24 8.74 -16.31 -9.48
C SER A 24 10.07 -15.68 -9.89
N VAL A 25 10.85 -16.40 -10.70
CA VAL A 25 12.12 -15.91 -11.27
C VAL A 25 11.97 -14.54 -11.94
N SER A 26 10.92 -14.37 -12.75
CA SER A 26 10.65 -13.11 -13.46
C SER A 26 10.26 -11.96 -12.53
N GLU A 27 9.50 -12.26 -11.47
CA GLU A 27 9.12 -11.25 -10.47
C GLU A 27 10.35 -10.79 -9.68
N LYS A 28 11.20 -11.73 -9.24
CA LYS A 28 12.47 -11.39 -8.56
C LYS A 28 13.36 -10.51 -9.42
N LEU A 29 13.58 -10.87 -10.69
CA LEU A 29 14.36 -10.04 -11.61
C LEU A 29 13.75 -8.64 -11.79
N THR A 30 12.42 -8.57 -11.91
CA THR A 30 11.72 -7.28 -12.07
C THR A 30 11.88 -6.41 -10.83
N ILE A 31 11.72 -6.98 -9.63
CA ILE A 31 11.92 -6.25 -8.36
C ILE A 31 13.38 -5.81 -8.23
N ALA A 32 14.36 -6.66 -8.53
CA ALA A 32 15.78 -6.30 -8.46
C ALA A 32 16.12 -5.10 -9.35
N LYS A 33 15.59 -5.08 -10.58
CA LYS A 33 15.70 -3.94 -11.51
C LYS A 33 15.09 -2.66 -10.92
N LEU A 34 13.86 -2.75 -10.41
CA LEU A 34 13.17 -1.61 -9.80
C LEU A 34 13.95 -1.05 -8.59
N LEU A 35 14.49 -1.93 -7.74
CA LEU A 35 15.26 -1.51 -6.57
C LEU A 35 16.53 -0.75 -6.96
N LEU A 36 17.27 -1.22 -7.97
CA LEU A 36 18.56 -0.64 -8.35
C LEU A 36 18.47 0.54 -9.34
N GLU A 37 17.58 0.48 -10.31
CA GLU A 37 17.48 1.48 -11.39
C GLU A 37 16.55 2.65 -11.00
N GLU A 38 15.39 2.33 -10.44
CA GLU A 38 14.33 3.31 -10.17
C GLU A 38 14.42 3.85 -8.75
N LEU A 39 14.48 2.96 -7.76
CA LEU A 39 14.58 3.32 -6.35
C LEU A 39 16.00 3.71 -5.94
N LYS A 40 17.02 3.19 -6.64
CA LYS A 40 18.44 3.51 -6.45
C LYS A 40 18.97 3.19 -5.04
N VAL A 41 18.55 2.05 -4.50
CA VAL A 41 19.21 1.49 -3.30
C VAL A 41 20.67 1.15 -3.63
N ASP A 42 21.53 1.16 -2.62
CA ASP A 42 22.96 0.92 -2.81
C ASP A 42 23.25 -0.55 -3.09
N ARG A 43 22.54 -1.46 -2.40
CA ARG A 43 22.74 -2.91 -2.43
C ARG A 43 21.41 -3.65 -2.29
N ILE A 44 21.35 -4.88 -2.79
CA ILE A 44 20.19 -5.76 -2.62
C ILE A 44 20.63 -7.16 -2.18
N GLU A 45 19.98 -7.69 -1.14
CA GLU A 45 20.12 -9.09 -0.76
C GLU A 45 18.95 -9.90 -1.32
N ILE A 46 19.26 -10.83 -2.21
CA ILE A 46 18.26 -11.38 -3.14
C ILE A 46 17.86 -12.82 -2.89
N ALA A 47 18.63 -13.56 -2.09
CA ALA A 47 18.44 -14.98 -1.86
C ALA A 47 19.22 -15.46 -0.65
N SER A 48 18.78 -16.60 -0.12
CA SER A 48 19.63 -17.48 0.70
C SER A 48 20.19 -18.60 -0.17
N ALA A 49 21.48 -18.87 -0.05
CA ALA A 49 22.12 -19.94 -0.80
C ALA A 49 21.45 -21.28 -0.49
N ARG A 50 21.38 -22.15 -1.50
CA ARG A 50 20.95 -23.56 -1.38
C ARG A 50 19.47 -23.77 -0.98
N VAL A 51 18.61 -22.77 -1.12
CA VAL A 51 17.16 -22.91 -0.83
C VAL A 51 16.47 -23.84 -1.83
N SER A 52 16.57 -23.58 -3.13
CA SER A 52 15.93 -24.39 -4.17
C SER A 52 16.59 -24.21 -5.54
N LYS A 53 16.21 -25.05 -6.51
CA LYS A 53 16.62 -24.85 -7.91
C LYS A 53 16.02 -23.58 -8.51
N GLY A 54 14.77 -23.27 -8.21
CA GLY A 54 14.13 -22.03 -8.68
C GLY A 54 14.83 -20.78 -8.16
N GLU A 55 15.29 -20.84 -6.91
CA GLU A 55 16.07 -19.77 -6.28
C GLU A 55 17.41 -19.55 -6.99
N LEU A 56 18.11 -20.65 -7.30
CA LEU A 56 19.38 -20.61 -8.04
C LEU A 56 19.21 -19.99 -9.44
N GLU A 57 18.16 -20.37 -10.16
CA GLU A 57 17.86 -19.80 -11.47
C GLU A 57 17.47 -18.31 -11.38
N ALA A 58 16.76 -17.90 -10.31
CA ALA A 58 16.48 -16.50 -10.05
C ALA A 58 17.76 -15.68 -9.84
N VAL A 59 18.68 -16.19 -9.00
CA VAL A 59 19.97 -15.52 -8.77
C VAL A 59 20.80 -15.47 -10.04
N LYS A 60 20.90 -16.55 -10.83
CA LYS A 60 21.59 -16.54 -12.14
C LYS A 60 21.03 -15.48 -13.07
N SER A 61 19.70 -15.36 -13.13
CA SER A 61 19.03 -14.36 -13.96
C SER A 61 19.38 -12.94 -13.51
N ILE A 62 19.37 -12.67 -12.20
CA ILE A 62 19.71 -11.37 -11.64
C ILE A 62 21.20 -11.04 -11.81
N THR A 63 22.11 -11.97 -11.54
CA THR A 63 23.56 -11.75 -11.66
C THR A 63 24.00 -11.56 -13.11
N SER A 64 23.39 -12.27 -14.06
CA SER A 64 23.63 -12.05 -15.50
C SER A 64 23.24 -10.63 -15.90
N TRP A 65 22.01 -10.22 -15.59
CA TRP A 65 21.55 -8.86 -15.88
C TRP A 65 22.38 -7.79 -15.14
N ALA A 66 22.72 -8.02 -13.87
CA ALA A 66 23.52 -7.10 -13.08
C ALA A 66 24.95 -6.96 -13.63
N THR A 67 25.53 -8.02 -14.19
CA THR A 67 26.84 -7.95 -14.85
C THR A 67 26.78 -7.07 -16.10
N GLU A 68 25.76 -7.26 -16.94
CA GLU A 68 25.55 -6.45 -18.15
C GLU A 68 25.33 -4.95 -17.85
N ASN A 69 24.82 -4.63 -16.66
CA ASN A 69 24.44 -3.28 -16.25
C ASN A 69 25.37 -2.68 -15.17
N ASN A 70 26.52 -3.29 -14.90
CA ASN A 70 27.51 -2.84 -13.90
C ASN A 70 26.97 -2.74 -12.45
N PHE A 71 26.09 -3.66 -12.08
CA PHE A 71 25.51 -3.79 -10.73
C PHE A 71 25.96 -5.04 -9.98
N ILE A 72 26.84 -5.88 -10.53
CA ILE A 72 27.17 -7.19 -9.93
C ILE A 72 27.69 -7.11 -8.48
N ASP A 73 28.46 -6.07 -8.15
CA ASP A 73 28.96 -5.81 -6.79
C ASP A 73 27.87 -5.35 -5.80
N LYS A 74 26.66 -5.07 -6.27
CA LYS A 74 25.50 -4.69 -5.46
C LYS A 74 24.57 -5.85 -5.14
N ILE A 75 24.82 -7.03 -5.73
CA ILE A 75 24.01 -8.22 -5.56
C ILE A 75 24.62 -9.09 -4.48
N GLU A 76 23.91 -9.23 -3.36
CA GLU A 76 24.36 -9.99 -2.21
C GLU A 76 23.48 -11.23 -1.98
N VAL A 77 24.12 -12.30 -1.49
CA VAL A 77 23.48 -13.58 -1.18
C VAL A 77 23.82 -14.00 0.23
N LEU A 78 22.82 -14.40 1.01
CA LEU A 78 23.03 -14.94 2.35
C LEU A 78 23.67 -16.35 2.26
N THR A 79 24.79 -16.55 2.95
CA THR A 79 25.55 -17.82 2.97
C THR A 79 25.73 -18.34 4.39
N PHE A 80 26.24 -19.57 4.51
CA PHE A 80 26.39 -20.26 5.78
C PHE A 80 27.78 -20.85 5.97
N VAL A 81 28.19 -21.05 7.22
CA VAL A 81 29.40 -21.81 7.58
C VAL A 81 29.14 -23.32 7.37
N ASP A 82 29.26 -23.79 6.14
CA ASP A 82 28.78 -25.11 5.71
C ASP A 82 29.82 -25.96 4.94
N GLY A 83 31.11 -25.64 5.11
CA GLY A 83 32.20 -26.38 4.48
C GLY A 83 32.36 -26.09 2.98
N GLY A 84 31.90 -24.92 2.51
CA GLY A 84 32.10 -24.45 1.14
C GLY A 84 30.93 -24.69 0.19
N LYS A 85 29.88 -25.38 0.62
CA LYS A 85 28.70 -25.64 -0.23
C LYS A 85 27.99 -24.35 -0.63
N SER A 86 27.91 -23.37 0.27
CA SER A 86 27.37 -22.05 -0.07
C SER A 86 28.25 -21.30 -1.07
N ILE A 87 29.56 -21.47 -1.01
CA ILE A 87 30.51 -20.86 -1.94
C ILE A 87 30.40 -21.50 -3.34
N ASP A 88 30.32 -22.83 -3.42
CA ASP A 88 30.09 -23.53 -4.69
C ASP A 88 28.81 -23.05 -5.38
N TRP A 89 27.74 -22.87 -4.59
CA TRP A 89 26.47 -22.33 -5.07
C TRP A 89 26.61 -20.89 -5.58
N MET A 90 27.41 -20.05 -4.90
CA MET A 90 27.69 -18.69 -5.35
C MET A 90 28.47 -18.66 -6.67
N ILE A 91 29.45 -19.54 -6.83
CA ILE A 91 30.20 -19.69 -8.08
C ILE A 91 29.25 -20.08 -9.23
N GLU A 92 28.37 -21.04 -8.99
CA GLU A 92 27.38 -21.47 -9.99
C GLU A 92 26.38 -20.35 -10.34
N SER A 93 25.96 -19.58 -9.34
CA SER A 93 24.99 -18.49 -9.53
C SER A 93 25.59 -17.21 -10.11
N GLY A 94 26.92 -17.08 -10.14
CA GLY A 94 27.63 -15.87 -10.59
C GLY A 94 27.67 -14.73 -9.56
N ALA A 95 27.17 -14.95 -8.34
CA ALA A 95 27.19 -13.93 -7.27
C ALA A 95 28.62 -13.63 -6.80
N LYS A 96 28.87 -12.37 -6.41
CA LYS A 96 30.21 -11.87 -6.04
C LYS A 96 30.34 -11.35 -4.62
N VAL A 97 29.22 -11.21 -3.90
CA VAL A 97 29.21 -10.71 -2.52
C VAL A 97 28.39 -11.67 -1.66
N GLN A 98 29.01 -12.18 -0.60
CA GLN A 98 28.35 -13.04 0.38
C GLN A 98 28.03 -12.26 1.66
N ASN A 99 26.86 -12.54 2.21
CA ASN A 99 26.49 -12.17 3.57
C ASN A 99 26.53 -13.42 4.43
N LEU A 100 27.64 -13.66 5.11
CA LEU A 100 27.84 -14.88 5.88
C LEU A 100 27.05 -14.82 7.19
N LEU A 101 26.07 -15.71 7.35
CA LEU A 101 25.28 -15.83 8.58
C LEU A 101 26.08 -16.55 9.67
N THR A 102 26.27 -15.87 10.79
CA THR A 102 26.96 -16.39 11.98
C THR A 102 26.19 -16.04 13.26
N LYS A 103 26.57 -16.59 14.42
CA LYS A 103 25.85 -16.36 15.69
C LYS A 103 26.49 -15.29 16.57
N GLY A 104 25.75 -14.19 16.76
CA GLY A 104 26.11 -13.03 17.59
C GLY A 104 25.89 -13.23 19.09
N SER A 105 25.13 -14.22 19.54
CA SER A 105 24.96 -14.50 20.97
C SER A 105 25.55 -15.84 21.41
N LEU A 106 26.08 -15.87 22.64
CA LEU A 106 26.65 -17.09 23.23
C LEU A 106 25.57 -18.16 23.43
N ASN A 107 24.31 -17.74 23.65
CA ASN A 107 23.16 -18.64 23.77
C ASN A 107 22.93 -19.43 22.48
N HIS A 108 22.84 -18.76 21.32
CA HIS A 108 22.68 -19.44 20.04
C HIS A 108 23.89 -20.28 19.67
N LEU A 109 25.10 -19.79 19.92
CA LEU A 109 26.32 -20.57 19.73
C LEU A 109 26.30 -21.89 20.53
N THR A 110 25.98 -21.81 21.81
CA THR A 110 26.02 -22.97 22.73
C THR A 110 24.88 -23.95 22.46
N HIS A 111 23.65 -23.46 22.28
CA HIS A 111 22.48 -24.32 22.23
C HIS A 111 22.07 -24.74 20.83
N GLN A 112 22.24 -23.86 19.82
CA GLN A 112 21.89 -24.17 18.43
C GLN A 112 23.07 -24.80 17.70
N LEU A 113 24.26 -24.18 17.75
CA LEU A 113 25.43 -24.70 17.04
C LEU A 113 26.19 -25.78 17.83
N LYS A 114 26.08 -25.77 19.17
CA LYS A 114 26.81 -26.67 20.08
C LYS A 114 28.33 -26.60 19.87
N LYS A 115 28.85 -25.38 19.76
CA LYS A 115 30.27 -25.08 19.51
C LYS A 115 30.84 -24.16 20.58
N THR A 116 32.15 -24.20 20.77
CA THR A 116 32.89 -23.16 21.50
C THR A 116 33.16 -21.94 20.61
N PRO A 117 33.49 -20.76 21.17
CA PRO A 117 33.87 -19.59 20.39
C PRO A 117 35.02 -19.88 19.41
N GLU A 118 36.04 -20.63 19.83
CA GLU A 118 37.21 -20.96 18.99
C GLU A 118 36.81 -21.80 17.78
N GLN A 119 35.94 -22.79 17.98
CA GLN A 119 35.40 -23.62 16.90
C GLN A 119 34.53 -22.82 15.93
N HIS A 120 33.78 -21.85 16.44
CA HIS A 120 32.97 -20.95 15.62
C HIS A 120 33.85 -20.05 14.75
N PHE A 121 34.83 -19.38 15.36
CA PHE A 121 35.75 -18.48 14.67
C PHE A 121 36.60 -19.20 13.63
N SER A 122 37.08 -20.42 13.93
CA SER A 122 37.82 -21.23 12.96
C SER A 122 37.00 -21.51 11.70
N GLY A 123 35.75 -21.96 11.86
CA GLY A 123 34.89 -22.24 10.70
C GLY A 123 34.55 -21.00 9.87
N ILE A 124 34.39 -19.85 10.54
CA ILE A 124 34.17 -18.56 9.87
C ILE A 124 35.41 -18.16 9.06
N LYS A 125 36.60 -18.26 9.66
CA LYS A 125 37.87 -17.99 8.99
C LYS A 125 38.03 -18.83 7.73
N ASP A 126 37.83 -20.15 7.83
CA ASP A 126 37.94 -21.07 6.69
C ASP A 126 36.99 -20.68 5.56
N THR A 127 35.78 -20.23 5.89
CA THR A 127 34.76 -19.79 4.93
C THR A 127 35.13 -18.46 4.26
N ILE A 128 35.65 -17.49 5.02
CA ILE A 128 36.13 -16.19 4.49
C ILE A 128 37.31 -16.41 3.54
N GLU A 129 38.27 -17.25 3.94
CA GLU A 129 39.44 -17.57 3.11
C GLU A 129 39.04 -18.27 1.80
N LEU A 130 38.08 -19.20 1.87
CA LEU A 130 37.57 -19.89 0.69
C LEU A 130 36.85 -18.92 -0.26
N ALA A 131 36.02 -18.01 0.26
CA ALA A 131 35.35 -16.99 -0.53
C ALA A 131 36.35 -16.05 -1.21
N SER A 132 37.34 -15.57 -0.45
CA SER A 132 38.40 -14.69 -0.97
C SER A 132 39.21 -15.35 -2.08
N LYS A 133 39.52 -16.65 -1.96
CA LYS A 133 40.21 -17.42 -3.02
C LYS A 133 39.42 -17.49 -4.33
N ASN A 134 38.09 -17.39 -4.25
CA ASN A 134 37.19 -17.41 -5.40
C ASN A 134 36.74 -16.00 -5.84
N GLY A 135 37.37 -14.94 -5.32
CA GLY A 135 37.04 -13.56 -5.66
C GLY A 135 35.65 -13.12 -5.18
N ILE A 136 35.16 -13.71 -4.09
CA ILE A 136 33.90 -13.35 -3.44
C ILE A 136 34.20 -12.47 -2.23
N LYS A 137 33.61 -11.27 -2.21
CA LYS A 137 33.65 -10.34 -1.07
C LYS A 137 32.77 -10.84 0.05
N THR A 138 33.15 -10.56 1.30
CA THR A 138 32.44 -11.09 2.48
C THR A 138 32.00 -9.97 3.41
N ASN A 139 30.70 -9.93 3.69
CA ASN A 139 30.12 -9.27 4.86
C ASN A 139 29.73 -10.37 5.89
N VAL A 140 29.59 -10.01 7.17
CA VAL A 140 29.25 -10.99 8.23
C VAL A 140 28.08 -10.52 9.08
N TYR A 141 27.01 -11.33 9.13
CA TYR A 141 25.91 -11.18 10.07
C TYR A 141 26.24 -11.80 11.42
N LEU A 142 26.04 -11.04 12.48
CA LEU A 142 26.03 -11.54 13.87
C LEU A 142 24.57 -11.79 14.28
N GLU A 143 23.93 -12.85 13.78
CA GLU A 143 22.53 -13.18 14.10
C GLU A 143 22.29 -13.24 15.62
N ASP A 144 21.21 -12.61 16.08
CA ASP A 144 20.89 -12.40 17.50
C ASP A 144 21.92 -11.53 18.24
N TRP A 145 22.57 -10.58 17.54
CA TRP A 145 23.49 -9.60 18.12
C TRP A 145 22.85 -8.79 19.24
N SER A 146 21.57 -8.41 19.12
CA SER A 146 20.88 -7.65 20.17
C SER A 146 20.86 -8.36 21.53
N ASN A 147 20.46 -9.63 21.58
CA ASN A 147 20.56 -10.43 22.81
C ASN A 147 22.00 -10.79 23.17
N GLY A 148 22.89 -10.88 22.18
CA GLY A 148 24.33 -10.98 22.40
C GLY A 148 24.86 -9.81 23.23
N MET A 149 24.50 -8.58 22.88
CA MET A 149 24.92 -7.37 23.61
C MET A 149 24.31 -7.27 25.01
N ARG A 150 23.08 -7.77 25.22
CA ARG A 150 22.44 -7.78 26.54
C ARG A 150 23.01 -8.84 27.47
N ASN A 151 23.21 -10.06 26.98
CA ASN A 151 23.42 -11.24 27.82
C ASN A 151 24.83 -11.82 27.72
N SER A 152 25.60 -11.45 26.69
CA SER A 152 26.93 -12.02 26.43
C SER A 152 27.84 -11.01 25.71
N LYS A 153 27.89 -9.77 26.20
CA LYS A 153 28.60 -8.66 25.55
C LYS A 153 30.08 -8.95 25.32
N GLU A 154 30.73 -9.63 26.26
CA GLU A 154 32.12 -10.04 26.16
C GLU A 154 32.36 -10.97 24.96
N TYR A 155 31.46 -11.92 24.72
CA TYR A 155 31.52 -12.81 23.55
C TYR A 155 31.33 -12.02 22.25
N VAL A 156 30.40 -11.07 22.20
CA VAL A 156 30.21 -10.20 21.02
C VAL A 156 31.50 -9.46 20.69
N PHE A 157 32.17 -8.88 21.69
CA PHE A 157 33.41 -8.15 21.46
C PHE A 157 34.59 -9.04 21.12
N GLN A 158 34.69 -10.25 21.70
CA GLN A 158 35.66 -11.26 21.24
C GLN A 158 35.43 -11.62 19.77
N PHE A 159 34.18 -11.75 19.36
CA PHE A 159 33.83 -12.08 17.99
C PHE A 159 34.18 -10.92 17.03
N LEU A 160 33.83 -9.68 17.38
CA LEU A 160 34.20 -8.51 16.58
C LEU A 160 35.72 -8.28 16.54
N ASP A 161 36.44 -8.54 17.63
CA ASP A 161 37.92 -8.50 17.65
C ASP A 161 38.48 -9.52 16.64
N PHE A 162 37.96 -10.75 16.64
CA PHE A 162 38.32 -11.74 15.62
C PHE A 162 38.02 -11.23 14.21
N LEU A 163 36.79 -10.77 13.92
CA LEU A 163 36.39 -10.30 12.59
C LEU A 163 37.23 -9.11 12.11
N SER A 164 37.66 -8.23 13.00
CA SER A 164 38.53 -7.09 12.67
C SER A 164 39.91 -7.49 12.12
N THR A 165 40.32 -8.74 12.33
CA THR A 165 41.56 -9.32 11.79
C THR A 165 41.35 -10.10 10.49
N GLN A 166 40.10 -10.23 10.03
CA GLN A 166 39.73 -10.97 8.82
C GLN A 166 39.46 -10.03 7.64
N ASN A 167 39.47 -10.57 6.42
CA ASN A 167 39.13 -9.84 5.20
C ASN A 167 37.60 -9.73 5.03
N VAL A 168 36.97 -8.89 5.86
CA VAL A 168 35.52 -8.64 5.87
C VAL A 168 35.26 -7.17 5.54
N GLU A 169 34.31 -6.91 4.63
CA GLU A 169 33.96 -5.54 4.24
C GLU A 169 33.05 -4.87 5.27
N ARG A 170 32.07 -5.60 5.84
CA ARG A 170 31.03 -5.05 6.72
C ARG A 170 30.68 -5.96 7.89
N PHE A 171 30.46 -5.36 9.05
CA PHE A 171 29.83 -5.99 10.21
C PHE A 171 28.35 -5.67 10.19
N LEU A 172 27.51 -6.70 10.08
CA LEU A 172 26.07 -6.55 10.00
C LEU A 172 25.50 -6.90 11.39
N LEU A 173 24.87 -5.92 12.04
CA LEU A 173 24.38 -5.99 13.41
C LEU A 173 22.85 -6.10 13.43
N PRO A 174 22.28 -7.32 13.44
CA PRO A 174 20.85 -7.52 13.46
C PRO A 174 20.26 -7.46 14.87
N ASP A 175 19.19 -6.69 15.02
CA ASP A 175 18.21 -6.88 16.09
C ASP A 175 17.20 -7.94 15.65
N THR A 176 17.64 -9.20 15.62
CA THR A 176 16.93 -10.34 15.01
C THR A 176 15.51 -10.54 15.51
N LEU A 177 15.24 -10.21 16.77
CA LEU A 177 13.94 -10.35 17.40
C LEU A 177 13.22 -9.02 17.60
N GLY A 178 13.78 -7.91 17.09
CA GLY A 178 13.20 -6.57 17.21
C GLY A 178 13.07 -6.10 18.66
N VAL A 179 13.97 -6.55 19.55
CA VAL A 179 13.82 -6.42 21.01
C VAL A 179 14.51 -5.19 21.59
N LEU A 180 15.35 -4.48 20.82
CA LEU A 180 16.06 -3.32 21.33
C LEU A 180 15.13 -2.11 21.48
N THR A 181 15.31 -1.38 22.56
CA THR A 181 14.79 -0.01 22.66
C THR A 181 15.66 0.95 21.83
N PRO A 182 15.15 2.16 21.49
CA PRO A 182 15.96 3.15 20.78
C PRO A 182 17.23 3.54 21.54
N GLU A 183 17.14 3.69 22.87
CA GLU A 183 18.29 4.00 23.72
C GLU A 183 19.35 2.89 23.68
N GLU A 184 18.95 1.62 23.86
CA GLU A 184 19.89 0.50 23.75
C GLU A 184 20.48 0.39 22.35
N THR A 185 19.70 0.67 21.30
CA THR A 185 20.22 0.69 19.93
C THR A 185 21.34 1.72 19.80
N PHE A 186 21.11 2.95 20.30
CA PHE A 186 22.14 3.99 20.28
C PHE A 186 23.39 3.57 21.06
N GLU A 187 23.22 3.10 22.30
CA GLU A 187 24.32 2.73 23.19
C GLU A 187 25.16 1.58 22.62
N PHE A 188 24.51 0.49 22.19
CA PHE A 188 25.22 -0.70 21.72
C PHE A 188 25.95 -0.44 20.41
N VAL A 189 25.33 0.27 19.46
CA VAL A 189 26.00 0.65 18.21
C VAL A 189 27.15 1.62 18.50
N LYS A 190 26.98 2.58 19.41
CA LYS A 190 28.02 3.54 19.78
C LYS A 190 29.22 2.84 20.43
N GLU A 191 28.99 1.85 21.30
CA GLU A 191 30.06 1.03 21.87
C GLU A 191 30.86 0.30 20.78
N VAL A 192 30.18 -0.32 19.80
CA VAL A 192 30.84 -0.98 18.67
C VAL A 192 31.63 0.03 17.82
N ARG A 193 31.01 1.16 17.44
CA ARG A 193 31.68 2.22 16.66
C ARG A 193 32.91 2.77 17.40
N ALA A 194 32.82 2.99 18.70
CA ALA A 194 33.94 3.52 19.49
C ALA A 194 35.14 2.56 19.49
N LYS A 195 34.89 1.25 19.57
CA LYS A 195 35.96 0.24 19.55
C LYS A 195 36.50 -0.02 18.14
N TYR A 196 35.66 0.08 17.11
CA TYR A 196 36.03 -0.17 15.71
C TYR A 196 35.77 1.06 14.82
N PRO A 197 36.50 2.17 15.00
CA PRO A 197 36.20 3.45 14.35
C PRO A 197 36.25 3.40 12.82
N ASN A 198 37.07 2.51 12.25
CA ASN A 198 37.28 2.38 10.81
C ASN A 198 36.46 1.25 10.16
N ALA A 199 35.75 0.45 10.95
CA ALA A 199 34.94 -0.65 10.39
C ALA A 199 33.67 -0.11 9.73
N HIS A 200 33.22 -0.76 8.65
CA HIS A 200 31.90 -0.50 8.08
C HIS A 200 30.85 -1.27 8.89
N ILE A 201 29.89 -0.56 9.48
CA ILE A 201 28.89 -1.14 10.39
C ILE A 201 27.50 -0.90 9.83
N ASP A 202 26.76 -1.99 9.62
CA ASP A 202 25.36 -1.92 9.20
C ASP A 202 24.44 -2.32 10.35
N PHE A 203 23.27 -1.68 10.40
CA PHE A 203 22.20 -2.06 11.34
C PHE A 203 21.02 -2.68 10.60
N HIS A 204 20.50 -3.76 11.16
CA HIS A 204 19.37 -4.52 10.63
C HIS A 204 18.30 -4.66 11.71
N GLY A 205 17.30 -3.78 11.69
CA GLY A 205 16.25 -3.72 12.72
C GLY A 205 14.98 -4.46 12.29
N HIS A 206 14.59 -5.48 13.06
CA HIS A 206 13.22 -6.01 12.98
C HIS A 206 12.23 -5.11 13.73
N ASN A 207 10.93 -5.35 13.51
CA ASN A 207 9.85 -4.47 13.95
C ASN A 207 8.86 -5.13 14.92
N ASP A 208 9.27 -6.15 15.68
CA ASP A 208 8.40 -6.92 16.59
C ASP A 208 7.65 -6.07 17.63
N TYR A 209 8.24 -4.98 18.11
CA TYR A 209 7.61 -4.01 19.01
C TYR A 209 7.21 -2.68 18.34
N ASP A 210 7.21 -2.63 17.01
CA ASP A 210 6.99 -1.42 16.20
C ASP A 210 8.02 -0.29 16.45
N LEU A 211 9.23 -0.67 16.87
CA LEU A 211 10.35 0.24 17.17
C LEU A 211 11.39 0.33 16.05
N GLY A 212 11.24 -0.41 14.96
CA GLY A 212 12.27 -0.56 13.93
C GLY A 212 12.71 0.76 13.30
N VAL A 213 11.77 1.67 13.02
CA VAL A 213 12.09 3.01 12.46
C VAL A 213 12.84 3.89 13.47
N ALA A 214 12.43 3.85 14.74
CA ALA A 214 13.10 4.61 15.80
C ALA A 214 14.53 4.08 16.04
N ASN A 215 14.70 2.75 16.05
CA ASN A 215 16.00 2.10 16.19
C ASN A 215 16.91 2.42 15.00
N VAL A 216 16.38 2.50 13.78
CA VAL A 216 17.13 2.98 12.60
C VAL A 216 17.68 4.40 12.82
N MET A 217 16.86 5.32 13.33
CA MET A 217 17.31 6.70 13.60
C MET A 217 18.45 6.72 14.62
N GLU A 218 18.31 5.96 15.71
CA GLU A 218 19.32 5.89 16.77
C GLU A 218 20.61 5.19 16.32
N ALA A 219 20.52 4.16 15.48
CA ALA A 219 21.69 3.53 14.87
C ALA A 219 22.48 4.53 13.98
N VAL A 220 21.78 5.34 13.19
CA VAL A 220 22.41 6.39 12.37
C VAL A 220 23.13 7.41 13.27
N LYS A 221 22.47 7.92 14.31
CA LYS A 221 23.10 8.84 15.27
C LYS A 221 24.34 8.23 15.94
N ALA A 222 24.27 6.94 16.28
CA ALA A 222 25.35 6.20 16.92
C ALA A 222 26.55 5.92 16.01
N GLY A 223 26.40 6.06 14.69
CA GLY A 223 27.52 6.01 13.75
C GLY A 223 27.53 4.83 12.79
N THR A 224 26.38 4.23 12.45
CA THR A 224 26.34 3.22 11.37
C THR A 224 26.70 3.82 10.01
N ASN A 225 27.15 2.94 9.11
CA ASN A 225 27.42 3.23 7.71
C ASN A 225 26.33 2.73 6.78
N GLY A 226 25.55 1.72 7.19
CA GLY A 226 24.46 1.19 6.40
C GLY A 226 23.24 0.76 7.20
N LEU A 227 22.13 0.61 6.48
CA LEU A 227 20.84 0.18 7.01
C LEU A 227 20.27 -0.92 6.12
N HIS A 228 19.72 -1.96 6.76
CA HIS A 228 18.99 -3.01 6.06
C HIS A 228 17.50 -2.77 6.22
N LEU A 229 16.79 -2.66 5.11
CA LEU A 229 15.37 -2.27 5.08
C LEU A 229 14.62 -3.16 4.09
N THR A 230 13.29 -3.18 4.19
CA THR A 230 12.45 -3.85 3.19
C THR A 230 11.31 -2.97 2.71
N ILE A 231 10.92 -3.17 1.45
CA ILE A 231 9.69 -2.62 0.91
C ILE A 231 8.52 -3.12 1.75
N ASN A 232 7.62 -2.19 2.10
CA ASN A 232 6.42 -2.45 2.90
C ASN A 232 6.67 -3.00 4.33
N GLY A 233 7.92 -3.04 4.80
CA GLY A 233 8.27 -3.65 6.08
C GLY A 233 8.07 -5.17 6.08
N MET A 234 8.27 -5.82 4.93
CA MET A 234 8.20 -7.28 4.81
C MET A 234 9.34 -7.96 5.59
N GLY A 235 9.11 -9.19 6.02
CA GLY A 235 10.07 -10.00 6.77
C GLY A 235 9.36 -11.05 7.62
N GLU A 236 10.13 -11.83 8.38
CA GLU A 236 9.57 -12.74 9.37
C GLU A 236 8.76 -12.00 10.45
N ARG A 237 7.68 -12.63 10.95
CA ARG A 237 6.85 -12.13 12.06
C ARG A 237 6.25 -10.74 11.77
N ALA A 238 6.68 -9.71 12.50
CA ALA A 238 6.27 -8.31 12.30
C ALA A 238 7.06 -7.60 11.19
N GLY A 239 8.05 -8.28 10.60
CA GLY A 239 8.86 -7.81 9.50
C GLY A 239 10.04 -6.93 9.93
N ASN A 240 10.63 -6.26 8.94
CA ASN A 240 11.76 -5.37 9.10
C ASN A 240 11.34 -3.90 9.19
N ALA A 241 12.28 -3.03 9.57
CA ALA A 241 12.11 -1.60 9.46
C ALA A 241 11.69 -1.21 8.02
N PRO A 242 10.51 -0.58 7.83
CA PRO A 242 9.97 -0.30 6.51
C PRO A 242 10.80 0.77 5.79
N LEU A 243 11.27 0.45 4.59
CA LEU A 243 12.17 1.30 3.80
C LEU A 243 11.61 2.71 3.63
N ALA A 244 10.36 2.86 3.19
CA ALA A 244 9.77 4.18 2.93
C ALA A 244 9.77 5.09 4.17
N SER A 245 9.47 4.55 5.36
CA SER A 245 9.49 5.31 6.61
C SER A 245 10.91 5.66 7.02
N ALA A 246 11.83 4.69 6.98
CA ALA A 246 13.24 4.88 7.33
C ALA A 246 13.91 5.95 6.46
N ILE A 247 13.68 5.93 5.15
CA ILE A 247 14.18 6.94 4.22
C ILE A 247 13.64 8.34 4.55
N ALA A 248 12.33 8.46 4.78
CA ALA A 248 11.72 9.74 5.11
C ALA A 248 12.28 10.31 6.43
N VAL A 249 12.39 9.50 7.49
CA VAL A 249 12.90 9.99 8.79
C VAL A 249 14.38 10.37 8.74
N VAL A 250 15.21 9.65 7.98
CA VAL A 250 16.63 10.00 7.82
C VAL A 250 16.77 11.33 7.09
N ASN A 251 16.03 11.53 5.99
CA ASN A 251 16.05 12.77 5.23
C ASN A 251 15.47 13.97 6.01
N ASP A 252 14.43 13.75 6.82
CA ASP A 252 13.72 14.85 7.48
C ASP A 252 14.36 15.26 8.81
N PHE A 253 14.81 14.27 9.59
CA PHE A 253 15.28 14.51 10.96
C PHE A 253 16.79 14.40 11.12
N LEU A 254 17.51 13.80 10.17
CA LEU A 254 18.95 13.53 10.27
C LEU A 254 19.75 14.10 9.09
N SER A 255 19.22 15.08 8.36
CA SER A 255 19.85 15.64 7.16
C SER A 255 21.21 16.31 7.41
N ASP A 256 21.44 16.85 8.61
CA ASP A 256 22.74 17.41 9.01
C ASP A 256 23.78 16.31 9.32
N GLU A 257 23.31 15.11 9.68
CA GLU A 257 24.13 13.98 10.12
C GLU A 257 24.36 12.96 9.01
N ALA A 258 23.38 12.76 8.13
CA ALA A 258 23.30 11.65 7.19
C ALA A 258 22.72 12.04 5.83
N THR A 259 23.21 11.38 4.77
CA THR A 259 22.65 11.46 3.42
C THR A 259 22.47 10.07 2.84
N ILE A 260 21.41 9.87 2.05
CA ILE A 260 21.05 8.60 1.40
C ILE A 260 20.79 8.81 -0.10
N THR A 261 20.94 7.76 -0.92
CA THR A 261 20.81 7.86 -2.39
C THR A 261 19.42 7.51 -2.93
N VAL A 262 18.52 7.03 -2.06
CA VAL A 262 17.22 6.49 -2.46
C VAL A 262 16.35 7.56 -3.11
N ASN A 263 15.76 7.22 -4.26
CA ASN A 263 14.84 8.07 -4.99
C ASN A 263 13.42 7.99 -4.39
N GLU A 264 13.08 8.94 -3.53
CA GLU A 264 11.80 8.95 -2.82
C GLU A 264 10.57 8.98 -3.75
N LYS A 265 10.69 9.60 -4.93
CA LYS A 265 9.60 9.65 -5.91
C LYS A 265 9.18 8.27 -6.41
N ALA A 266 10.08 7.28 -6.36
CA ALA A 266 9.80 5.91 -6.79
C ALA A 266 9.16 5.05 -5.69
N LEU A 267 9.19 5.47 -4.41
CA LEU A 267 8.79 4.64 -3.27
C LEU A 267 7.37 4.07 -3.40
N HIS A 268 6.39 4.90 -3.73
CA HIS A 268 5.00 4.45 -3.86
C HIS A 268 4.82 3.50 -5.06
N LYS A 269 5.43 3.78 -6.21
CA LYS A 269 5.38 2.92 -7.40
C LYS A 269 5.94 1.53 -7.10
N VAL A 270 7.14 1.47 -6.52
CA VAL A 270 7.81 0.21 -6.18
C VAL A 270 7.03 -0.55 -5.10
N SER A 271 6.55 0.15 -4.07
CA SER A 271 5.71 -0.41 -3.01
C SER A 271 4.45 -1.12 -3.55
N LYS A 272 3.72 -0.49 -4.49
CA LYS A 272 2.52 -1.07 -5.12
C LYS A 272 2.83 -2.26 -6.03
N LEU A 273 3.96 -2.24 -6.74
CA LEU A 273 4.39 -3.36 -7.56
C LEU A 273 4.76 -4.58 -6.69
N VAL A 274 5.50 -4.35 -5.60
CA VAL A 274 5.82 -5.41 -4.64
C VAL A 274 4.56 -5.94 -3.94
N GLU A 275 3.59 -5.09 -3.56
CA GLU A 275 2.27 -5.54 -3.07
C GLU A 275 1.58 -6.48 -4.08
N THR A 276 1.65 -6.15 -5.37
CA THR A 276 1.02 -6.93 -6.43
C THR A 276 1.68 -8.30 -6.59
N PHE A 277 3.02 -8.36 -6.63
CA PHE A 277 3.76 -9.62 -6.80
C PHE A 277 3.76 -10.49 -5.54
N SER A 278 3.87 -9.89 -4.36
CA SER A 278 3.88 -10.64 -3.09
C SER A 278 2.50 -11.10 -2.64
N GLY A 279 1.43 -10.45 -3.13
CA GLY A 279 0.08 -10.61 -2.59
C GLY A 279 -0.11 -9.99 -1.20
N PHE A 280 0.94 -9.40 -0.61
CA PHE A 280 0.89 -8.78 0.71
C PHE A 280 0.39 -7.34 0.61
N ARG A 281 -0.87 -7.13 1.06
CA ARG A 281 -1.54 -5.82 0.98
C ARG A 281 -0.91 -4.80 1.92
N ILE A 282 -0.72 -3.59 1.40
CA ILE A 282 -0.28 -2.42 2.16
C ILE A 282 -1.47 -1.92 3.00
N PRO A 283 -1.32 -1.81 4.33
CA PRO A 283 -2.34 -1.14 5.15
C PRO A 283 -2.61 0.26 4.63
N VAL A 284 -3.89 0.65 4.53
CA VAL A 284 -4.28 1.95 3.96
C VAL A 284 -3.70 3.14 4.73
N ASN A 285 -3.37 2.96 6.00
CA ASN A 285 -2.75 3.95 6.88
C ASN A 285 -1.23 3.77 7.06
N LYS A 286 -0.57 2.88 6.30
CA LYS A 286 0.88 2.66 6.44
C LYS A 286 1.65 3.95 6.09
N PRO A 287 2.58 4.44 6.94
CA PRO A 287 3.28 5.70 6.69
C PRO A 287 3.92 5.79 5.30
N VAL A 288 3.91 6.99 4.72
CA VAL A 288 4.44 7.36 3.39
C VAL A 288 3.69 6.71 2.20
N VAL A 289 3.50 5.39 2.19
CA VAL A 289 3.01 4.63 1.02
C VAL A 289 1.53 4.24 1.11
N GLY A 290 0.91 4.30 2.28
CA GLY A 290 -0.50 3.91 2.48
C GLY A 290 -1.48 4.83 1.75
N ALA A 291 -2.57 4.26 1.24
CA ALA A 291 -3.56 4.95 0.42
C ALA A 291 -4.13 6.23 1.07
N ASN A 292 -4.25 6.27 2.40
CA ASN A 292 -4.89 7.35 3.16
C ASN A 292 -3.93 8.38 3.74
N VAL A 293 -2.61 8.16 3.69
CA VAL A 293 -1.62 9.02 4.39
C VAL A 293 -1.67 10.48 3.93
N PHE A 294 -1.99 10.72 2.66
CA PHE A 294 -2.10 12.07 2.08
C PHE A 294 -3.55 12.45 1.74
N THR A 295 -4.52 11.81 2.39
CA THR A 295 -5.95 12.07 2.21
C THR A 295 -6.50 12.84 3.40
N GLN A 296 -6.99 14.06 3.17
CA GLN A 296 -7.63 14.86 4.20
C GLN A 296 -9.13 14.57 4.26
N THR A 297 -9.62 14.19 5.44
CA THR A 297 -11.02 13.80 5.68
C THR A 297 -11.87 14.89 6.30
N ALA A 298 -11.29 15.70 7.20
CA ALA A 298 -12.01 16.74 7.91
C ALA A 298 -12.02 18.05 7.12
N GLY A 299 -13.21 18.63 6.92
CA GLY A 299 -13.38 19.92 6.24
C GLY A 299 -12.57 21.07 6.85
N ILE A 300 -12.31 21.03 8.17
CA ILE A 300 -11.48 22.00 8.88
C ILE A 300 -10.01 21.98 8.42
N HIS A 301 -9.48 20.82 8.02
CA HIS A 301 -8.09 20.72 7.56
C HIS A 301 -7.94 21.31 6.16
N ALA A 302 -8.90 21.01 5.27
CA ALA A 302 -8.94 21.58 3.92
C ALA A 302 -9.15 23.10 3.94
N ASP A 303 -9.99 23.62 4.85
CA ASP A 303 -10.16 25.06 5.06
C ASP A 303 -8.89 25.73 5.58
N GLY A 304 -8.22 25.14 6.58
CA GLY A 304 -6.94 25.63 7.09
C GLY A 304 -5.85 25.68 6.01
N ASP A 305 -5.79 24.66 5.15
CA ASP A 305 -4.87 24.65 4.01
C ASP A 305 -5.20 25.71 2.96
N ASN A 306 -6.47 25.89 2.62
CA ASN A 306 -6.88 26.93 1.66
C ASN A 306 -6.55 28.36 2.15
N LYS A 307 -6.59 28.60 3.46
CA LYS A 307 -6.30 29.91 4.03
C LYS A 307 -4.80 30.21 4.03
N HIS A 308 -3.99 29.29 4.58
CA HIS A 308 -2.55 29.54 4.78
C HIS A 308 -1.70 28.27 4.81
N ASN A 309 -2.11 27.17 4.15
CA ASN A 309 -1.37 25.90 4.16
C ASN A 309 -1.05 25.40 5.59
N LEU A 310 -2.00 25.57 6.53
CA LEU A 310 -1.76 25.35 7.96
C LEU A 310 -1.44 23.89 8.33
N TYR A 311 -1.83 22.92 7.51
CA TYR A 311 -1.57 21.49 7.72
C TYR A 311 -0.52 20.95 6.73
N PHE A 312 0.35 21.83 6.24
CA PHE A 312 1.52 21.49 5.43
C PHE A 312 2.67 21.01 6.32
N ASN A 313 3.33 19.93 5.92
CA ASN A 313 4.56 19.44 6.53
C ASN A 313 5.53 18.95 5.44
N ASP A 314 6.75 18.60 5.81
CA ASP A 314 7.80 18.16 4.86
C ASP A 314 7.48 16.81 4.17
N LEU A 315 6.51 16.07 4.71
CA LEU A 315 5.95 14.86 4.13
C LEU A 315 4.92 15.21 3.04
N MET A 316 5.37 15.86 1.97
CA MET A 316 4.51 16.20 0.84
C MET A 316 4.28 15.00 -0.10
N PRO A 317 3.04 14.75 -0.57
CA PRO A 317 2.76 13.63 -1.46
C PRO A 317 3.59 13.64 -2.74
N GLU A 318 3.87 14.82 -3.31
CA GLU A 318 4.60 14.99 -4.56
C GLU A 318 6.06 14.51 -4.45
N ARG A 319 6.66 14.62 -3.26
CA ARG A 319 7.99 14.09 -2.92
C ARG A 319 8.05 12.57 -3.15
N PHE A 320 6.94 11.88 -2.91
CA PHE A 320 6.81 10.43 -3.03
C PHE A 320 6.12 9.96 -4.31
N GLY A 321 5.99 10.85 -5.32
CA GLY A 321 5.34 10.53 -6.60
C GLY A 321 3.82 10.38 -6.47
N ARG A 322 3.20 11.01 -5.46
CA ARG A 322 1.77 10.97 -5.18
C ARG A 322 1.14 12.35 -5.32
N LYS A 323 -0.19 12.40 -5.23
CA LYS A 323 -0.97 13.64 -5.20
C LYS A 323 -1.78 13.70 -3.91
N ARG A 324 -1.97 14.90 -3.37
CA ARG A 324 -2.92 15.12 -2.27
C ARG A 324 -4.34 14.77 -2.74
N ARG A 325 -5.13 14.15 -1.86
CA ARG A 325 -6.54 13.83 -2.12
C ARG A 325 -7.40 14.36 -0.99
N TYR A 326 -8.65 14.68 -1.30
CA TYR A 326 -9.63 15.14 -0.33
C TYR A 326 -10.79 14.14 -0.31
N ALA A 327 -11.06 13.54 0.85
CA ALA A 327 -12.12 12.55 0.95
C ALA A 327 -13.50 13.19 0.70
N LEU A 328 -14.39 12.40 0.10
CA LEU A 328 -15.80 12.71 -0.15
C LEU A 328 -16.66 11.75 0.69
N GLY A 329 -17.46 12.30 1.60
CA GLY A 329 -18.32 11.55 2.51
C GLY A 329 -18.86 12.43 3.64
N LYS A 330 -19.37 11.80 4.71
CA LYS A 330 -20.07 12.49 5.80
C LYS A 330 -19.26 13.59 6.52
N THR A 331 -17.93 13.48 6.56
CA THR A 331 -17.06 14.50 7.19
C THR A 331 -16.55 15.56 6.23
N SER A 332 -16.92 15.46 4.94
CA SER A 332 -16.48 16.40 3.91
C SER A 332 -17.21 17.72 4.05
N GLY A 333 -16.44 18.78 4.30
CA GLY A 333 -16.96 20.15 4.27
C GLY A 333 -17.00 20.72 2.85
N LYS A 334 -17.56 21.94 2.74
CA LYS A 334 -17.60 22.73 1.49
C LYS A 334 -16.22 22.81 0.80
N ALA A 335 -15.15 23.00 1.57
CA ALA A 335 -13.77 23.10 1.08
C ALA A 335 -13.27 21.81 0.39
N ASN A 336 -13.57 20.63 0.94
CA ASN A 336 -13.18 19.34 0.35
C ASN A 336 -13.82 19.14 -1.02
N ILE A 337 -15.12 19.45 -1.13
CA ILE A 337 -15.88 19.25 -2.36
C ILE A 337 -15.41 20.26 -3.40
N GLN A 338 -15.23 21.53 -3.01
CA GLN A 338 -14.68 22.54 -3.90
C GLN A 338 -13.32 22.16 -4.46
N LYS A 339 -12.44 21.53 -3.67
CA LYS A 339 -11.14 21.04 -4.14
C LYS A 339 -11.27 19.90 -5.14
N ASN A 340 -12.09 18.89 -4.86
CA ASN A 340 -12.33 17.81 -5.82
C ASN A 340 -12.97 18.31 -7.13
N LEU A 341 -13.86 19.31 -7.06
CA LEU A 341 -14.44 19.94 -8.24
C LEU A 341 -13.41 20.74 -9.04
N GLN A 342 -12.52 21.49 -8.37
CA GLN A 342 -11.42 22.21 -9.02
C GLN A 342 -10.50 21.26 -9.80
N ASP A 343 -10.16 20.12 -9.21
CA ASP A 343 -9.33 19.09 -9.85
C ASP A 343 -10.00 18.49 -11.11
N LEU A 344 -11.34 18.51 -11.18
CA LEU A 344 -12.12 18.14 -12.36
C LEU A 344 -12.37 19.30 -13.33
N GLY A 345 -11.93 20.52 -13.00
CA GLY A 345 -12.23 21.73 -13.78
C GLY A 345 -13.69 22.20 -13.69
N ILE A 346 -14.42 21.79 -12.65
CA ILE A 346 -15.83 22.13 -12.44
C ILE A 346 -15.94 23.27 -11.42
N SER A 347 -16.78 24.27 -11.71
CA SER A 347 -17.13 25.35 -10.79
C SER A 347 -18.65 25.41 -10.57
N LEU A 348 -19.07 25.44 -9.31
CA LEU A 348 -20.47 25.61 -8.90
C LEU A 348 -20.62 26.95 -8.15
N ASN A 349 -21.81 27.55 -8.23
CA ASN A 349 -22.17 28.65 -7.34
C ASN A 349 -22.39 28.14 -5.90
N ASP A 350 -22.51 29.05 -4.93
CA ASP A 350 -22.62 28.70 -3.52
C ASP A 350 -23.87 27.89 -3.16
N GLU A 351 -25.00 28.13 -3.85
CA GLU A 351 -26.24 27.38 -3.62
C GLU A 351 -26.14 25.94 -4.09
N ASP A 352 -25.63 25.73 -5.31
CA ASP A 352 -25.44 24.42 -5.91
C ASP A 352 -24.39 23.61 -5.16
N LEU A 353 -23.29 24.25 -4.77
CA LEU A 353 -22.26 23.62 -3.96
C LEU A 353 -22.80 23.15 -2.60
N LYS A 354 -23.69 23.92 -1.97
CA LYS A 354 -24.35 23.51 -0.72
C LYS A 354 -25.23 22.28 -0.91
N LYS A 355 -25.99 22.21 -2.00
CA LYS A 355 -26.86 21.05 -2.31
C LYS A 355 -26.04 19.79 -2.60
N VAL A 356 -25.01 19.91 -3.43
CA VAL A 356 -24.08 18.80 -3.72
C VAL A 356 -23.39 18.31 -2.43
N THR A 357 -23.00 19.25 -1.56
CA THR A 357 -22.43 18.91 -0.23
C THR A 357 -23.40 18.10 0.61
N GLN A 358 -24.65 18.53 0.71
CA GLN A 358 -25.66 17.80 1.46
C GLN A 358 -25.88 16.39 0.89
N ARG A 359 -25.92 16.25 -0.43
CA ARG A 359 -26.09 14.95 -1.09
C ARG A 359 -24.93 14.00 -0.78
N ILE A 360 -23.69 14.48 -0.83
CA ILE A 360 -22.50 13.67 -0.49
C ILE A 360 -22.52 13.24 0.98
N ILE A 361 -23.01 14.09 1.89
CA ILE A 361 -23.18 13.73 3.30
C ILE A 361 -24.22 12.61 3.45
N GLU A 362 -25.37 12.71 2.79
CA GLU A 362 -26.41 11.68 2.81
C GLU A 362 -25.91 10.32 2.30
N LEU A 363 -25.15 10.31 1.19
CA LEU A 363 -24.53 9.10 0.65
C LEU A 363 -23.51 8.53 1.66
N GLY A 364 -22.70 9.39 2.27
CA GLY A 364 -21.75 9.01 3.31
C GLY A 364 -22.40 8.44 4.58
N ASP A 365 -23.57 8.94 4.99
CA ASP A 365 -24.33 8.42 6.13
C ASP A 365 -24.86 7.00 5.88
N LYS A 366 -25.11 6.66 4.60
CA LYS A 366 -25.45 5.31 4.16
C LYS A 366 -24.25 4.38 4.01
N LYS A 367 -23.03 4.86 4.32
CA LYS A 367 -21.75 4.18 4.09
C LYS A 367 -21.46 3.91 2.61
N GLU A 368 -22.08 4.66 1.70
CA GLU A 368 -21.75 4.60 0.29
C GLU A 368 -20.41 5.31 0.06
N VAL A 369 -19.52 4.69 -0.73
CA VAL A 369 -18.21 5.26 -1.06
C VAL A 369 -18.39 6.23 -2.20
N VAL A 370 -18.06 7.50 -1.98
CA VAL A 370 -18.08 8.53 -3.02
C VAL A 370 -16.66 8.79 -3.50
N SER A 371 -16.43 8.53 -4.78
CA SER A 371 -15.19 8.84 -5.49
C SER A 371 -15.26 10.22 -6.16
N GLN A 372 -14.13 10.71 -6.64
CA GLN A 372 -14.08 11.96 -7.40
C GLN A 372 -14.82 11.79 -8.74
N GLU A 373 -14.73 10.59 -9.32
CA GLU A 373 -15.38 10.19 -10.56
C GLU A 373 -16.91 10.15 -10.45
N ASP A 374 -17.45 10.01 -9.23
CA ASP A 374 -18.90 10.07 -8.96
C ASP A 374 -19.46 11.51 -8.99
N LEU A 375 -18.61 12.52 -8.80
CA LEU A 375 -19.06 13.91 -8.63
C LEU A 375 -19.90 14.44 -9.80
N PRO A 376 -19.53 14.26 -11.08
CA PRO A 376 -20.35 14.73 -12.20
C PRO A 376 -21.77 14.15 -12.19
N TYR A 377 -21.91 12.88 -11.78
CA TYR A 377 -23.20 12.18 -11.69
C TYR A 377 -24.04 12.71 -10.54
N ILE A 378 -23.42 12.94 -9.37
CA ILE A 378 -24.08 13.54 -8.21
C ILE A 378 -24.55 14.96 -8.53
N ILE A 379 -23.70 15.76 -9.20
CA ILE A 379 -24.05 17.12 -9.63
C ILE A 379 -25.25 17.08 -10.56
N SER A 380 -25.23 16.21 -11.58
CA SER A 380 -26.37 16.09 -12.50
C SER A 380 -27.65 15.70 -11.77
N ASP A 381 -27.60 14.75 -10.85
CA ASP A 381 -28.76 14.28 -10.08
C ASP A 381 -29.40 15.41 -9.23
N VAL A 382 -28.55 16.23 -8.59
CA VAL A 382 -28.94 17.31 -7.68
C VAL A 382 -29.43 18.56 -8.41
N LEU A 383 -28.81 18.90 -9.55
CA LEU A 383 -29.19 20.11 -10.29
C LEU A 383 -30.46 19.90 -11.12
N ASP A 384 -30.65 18.70 -11.69
CA ASP A 384 -31.86 18.36 -12.48
C ASP A 384 -33.13 18.26 -11.63
N SER A 385 -33.03 18.20 -10.29
CA SER A 385 -34.16 17.98 -9.37
C SER A 385 -34.77 19.27 -8.77
N ASN A 386 -34.22 20.46 -9.05
CA ASN A 386 -34.66 21.72 -8.43
C ASN A 386 -35.92 22.37 -9.04
N THR A 387 -36.44 21.86 -10.16
CA THR A 387 -37.51 22.54 -10.90
C THR A 387 -38.90 21.97 -10.67
N ILE A 388 -39.06 20.94 -9.83
CA ILE A 388 -40.29 20.14 -9.78
C ILE A 388 -40.73 19.90 -8.33
N GLU A 389 -41.94 20.38 -7.97
CA GLU A 389 -42.59 19.99 -6.71
C GLU A 389 -42.91 18.48 -6.75
N LYS A 390 -42.49 17.75 -5.71
CA LYS A 390 -42.74 16.31 -5.63
C LYS A 390 -44.18 16.02 -5.17
N SER A 391 -45.10 15.85 -6.11
CA SER A 391 -46.48 15.42 -5.86
C SER A 391 -46.62 13.89 -5.80
N VAL A 392 -45.64 13.15 -6.36
CA VAL A 392 -45.64 11.69 -6.46
C VAL A 392 -44.36 11.13 -5.85
N VAL A 393 -44.50 10.21 -4.89
CA VAL A 393 -43.37 9.60 -4.18
C VAL A 393 -43.53 8.09 -4.14
N VAL A 394 -42.47 7.36 -4.47
CA VAL A 394 -42.39 5.92 -4.23
C VAL A 394 -42.07 5.72 -2.74
N GLU A 395 -43.08 5.41 -1.93
CA GLU A 395 -42.93 5.24 -0.48
C GLU A 395 -42.20 3.93 -0.15
N ASN A 396 -42.64 2.82 -0.74
CA ASN A 396 -42.03 1.51 -0.53
C ASN A 396 -42.14 0.63 -1.78
N TYR A 397 -41.17 -0.25 -1.96
CA TYR A 397 -41.25 -1.32 -2.94
C TYR A 397 -40.55 -2.59 -2.45
N VAL A 398 -41.04 -3.74 -2.88
CA VAL A 398 -40.41 -5.05 -2.67
C VAL A 398 -40.19 -5.67 -4.04
N LEU A 399 -38.93 -5.94 -4.39
CA LEU A 399 -38.54 -6.58 -5.65
C LEU A 399 -38.21 -8.05 -5.40
N GLY A 400 -38.95 -8.95 -6.03
CA GLY A 400 -38.70 -10.40 -6.00
C GLY A 400 -37.95 -10.84 -7.24
N HIS A 401 -36.81 -11.51 -7.07
CA HIS A 401 -36.09 -12.16 -8.16
C HIS A 401 -35.47 -13.47 -7.68
N ALA A 402 -35.71 -14.55 -8.41
CA ALA A 402 -35.10 -15.85 -8.17
C ALA A 402 -34.93 -16.60 -9.48
N LYS A 403 -33.82 -17.33 -9.63
CA LYS A 403 -33.54 -18.13 -10.82
C LYS A 403 -34.66 -19.16 -11.04
N GLY A 404 -35.31 -19.10 -12.20
CA GLY A 404 -36.43 -19.99 -12.55
C GLY A 404 -37.82 -19.49 -12.11
N MET A 405 -37.91 -18.34 -11.43
CA MET A 405 -39.18 -17.67 -11.12
C MET A 405 -39.32 -16.38 -11.91
N LYS A 406 -40.56 -16.00 -12.24
CA LYS A 406 -40.83 -14.69 -12.84
C LYS A 406 -40.57 -13.58 -11.82
N PRO A 407 -39.79 -12.54 -12.16
CA PRO A 407 -39.65 -11.35 -11.33
C PRO A 407 -41.00 -10.76 -10.94
N SER A 408 -41.10 -10.25 -9.70
CA SER A 408 -42.30 -9.61 -9.19
C SER A 408 -41.98 -8.33 -8.42
N THR A 409 -42.98 -7.46 -8.30
CA THR A 409 -42.87 -6.23 -7.53
C THR A 409 -44.17 -5.94 -6.81
N THR A 410 -44.07 -5.64 -5.51
CA THR A 410 -45.11 -4.92 -4.77
C THR A 410 -44.66 -3.48 -4.62
N LEU A 411 -45.50 -2.54 -5.04
CA LEU A 411 -45.20 -1.11 -5.07
C LEU A 411 -46.25 -0.35 -4.26
N GLN A 412 -45.79 0.51 -3.36
CA GLN A 412 -46.60 1.50 -2.68
C GLN A 412 -46.20 2.90 -3.15
N LEU A 413 -47.17 3.62 -3.71
CA LEU A 413 -46.99 4.97 -4.27
C LEU A 413 -47.86 5.96 -3.49
N LYS A 414 -47.28 7.11 -3.15
CA LYS A 414 -48.01 8.25 -2.59
C LYS A 414 -48.21 9.30 -3.68
N VAL A 415 -49.46 9.61 -4.00
CA VAL A 415 -49.83 10.64 -4.97
C VAL A 415 -50.68 11.67 -4.26
N GLU A 416 -50.23 12.93 -4.25
CA GLU A 416 -50.94 14.05 -3.62
C GLU A 416 -51.34 13.78 -2.15
N GLY A 417 -50.52 13.00 -1.44
CA GLY A 417 -50.74 12.62 -0.04
C GLY A 417 -51.52 11.33 0.19
N VAL A 418 -52.10 10.72 -0.84
CA VAL A 418 -52.88 9.46 -0.73
C VAL A 418 -52.01 8.26 -1.12
N LEU A 419 -52.08 7.19 -0.34
CA LEU A 419 -51.31 5.95 -0.54
C LEU A 419 -52.08 4.94 -1.40
N TYR A 420 -51.38 4.37 -2.37
CA TYR A 420 -51.87 3.32 -3.25
C TYR A 420 -50.89 2.16 -3.30
N GLU A 421 -51.39 0.93 -3.43
CA GLU A 421 -50.57 -0.27 -3.51
C GLU A 421 -50.97 -1.15 -4.70
N ALA A 422 -49.98 -1.70 -5.40
CA ALA A 422 -50.20 -2.70 -6.43
C ALA A 422 -49.09 -3.74 -6.48
N HIS A 423 -49.45 -4.92 -6.96
CA HIS A 423 -48.52 -5.99 -7.27
C HIS A 423 -48.56 -6.36 -8.75
N ALA A 424 -47.40 -6.64 -9.33
CA ALA A 424 -47.28 -7.18 -10.68
C ALA A 424 -46.05 -8.07 -10.87
N GLN A 425 -46.08 -8.85 -11.95
CA GLN A 425 -44.94 -9.60 -12.47
C GLN A 425 -44.45 -8.97 -13.77
N GLY A 426 -43.23 -9.29 -14.16
CA GLY A 426 -42.62 -8.83 -15.41
C GLY A 426 -41.48 -9.74 -15.85
N ASP A 427 -40.90 -9.41 -17.00
CA ASP A 427 -39.77 -10.18 -17.55
C ASP A 427 -38.45 -9.84 -16.86
N GLY A 428 -38.36 -8.66 -16.25
CA GLY A 428 -37.29 -8.19 -15.37
C GLY A 428 -37.84 -7.50 -14.13
N GLN A 429 -36.99 -7.19 -13.13
CA GLN A 429 -37.43 -6.48 -11.92
C GLN A 429 -37.99 -5.09 -12.25
N PHE A 430 -37.33 -4.35 -13.14
CA PHE A 430 -37.81 -3.03 -13.58
C PHE A 430 -39.13 -3.12 -14.38
N ASP A 431 -39.29 -4.15 -15.21
CA ASP A 431 -40.55 -4.38 -15.94
C ASP A 431 -41.70 -4.72 -14.97
N ALA A 432 -41.45 -5.56 -13.97
CA ALA A 432 -42.43 -5.86 -12.92
C ALA A 432 -42.84 -4.59 -12.15
N PHE A 433 -41.88 -3.72 -11.83
CA PHE A 433 -42.14 -2.41 -11.25
C PHE A 433 -43.02 -1.54 -12.17
N MET A 434 -42.67 -1.42 -13.45
CA MET A 434 -43.46 -0.63 -14.42
C MET A 434 -44.88 -1.19 -14.60
N ASN A 435 -45.06 -2.51 -14.57
CA ASN A 435 -46.37 -3.15 -14.64
C ASN A 435 -47.21 -2.85 -13.39
N ALA A 436 -46.61 -2.83 -12.20
CA ALA A 436 -47.29 -2.43 -10.96
C ALA A 436 -47.67 -0.94 -11.02
N LEU A 437 -46.75 -0.10 -11.46
CA LEU A 437 -46.95 1.35 -11.60
C LEU A 437 -48.06 1.69 -12.61
N ARG A 438 -48.10 1.01 -13.77
CA ARG A 438 -49.19 1.15 -14.76
C ARG A 438 -50.56 0.82 -14.16
N LYS A 439 -50.66 -0.22 -13.31
CA LYS A 439 -51.91 -0.57 -12.62
C LYS A 439 -52.34 0.55 -11.65
N LEU A 440 -51.40 1.10 -10.89
CA LEU A 440 -51.65 2.21 -9.98
C LEU A 440 -52.15 3.46 -10.71
N TYR A 441 -51.43 3.89 -11.75
CA TYR A 441 -51.77 5.10 -12.49
C TYR A 441 -53.10 5.00 -13.25
N LYS A 442 -53.43 3.83 -13.77
CA LYS A 442 -54.74 3.57 -14.40
C LYS A 442 -55.89 3.70 -13.39
N THR A 443 -55.64 3.34 -12.13
CA THR A 443 -56.63 3.43 -11.04
C THR A 443 -56.80 4.86 -10.55
N HIS A 444 -55.71 5.64 -10.48
CA HIS A 444 -55.70 6.99 -9.94
C HIS A 444 -56.09 8.08 -10.96
N ASN A 445 -55.31 8.23 -12.04
CA ASN A 445 -55.36 9.42 -12.90
C ASN A 445 -55.99 9.17 -14.27
N LYS A 446 -56.33 7.91 -14.60
CA LYS A 446 -56.79 7.49 -15.95
C LYS A 446 -55.86 7.93 -17.10
N LYS A 447 -54.65 8.38 -16.80
CA LYS A 447 -53.60 8.72 -17.77
C LYS A 447 -52.80 7.46 -18.11
N GLU A 448 -52.39 7.35 -19.36
CA GLU A 448 -51.35 6.40 -19.75
C GLU A 448 -49.97 6.96 -19.37
N LEU A 449 -49.08 6.10 -18.90
CA LEU A 449 -47.70 6.50 -18.63
C LEU A 449 -46.96 6.69 -19.96
N PRO A 450 -46.02 7.66 -20.05
CA PRO A 450 -45.13 7.81 -21.19
C PRO A 450 -44.46 6.49 -21.59
N SER A 451 -44.28 6.30 -22.90
CA SER A 451 -43.58 5.12 -23.40
C SER A 451 -42.09 5.24 -23.13
N LEU A 452 -41.49 4.19 -22.56
CA LEU A 452 -40.03 4.06 -22.46
C LEU A 452 -39.49 3.77 -23.87
N ILE A 453 -38.65 4.66 -24.40
CA ILE A 453 -38.07 4.53 -25.75
C ILE A 453 -36.57 4.20 -25.72
N ASP A 454 -35.86 4.59 -24.67
CA ASP A 454 -34.45 4.25 -24.48
C ASP A 454 -34.13 4.12 -22.98
N TYR A 455 -33.20 3.22 -22.66
CA TYR A 455 -32.80 2.90 -21.30
C TYR A 455 -31.29 2.63 -21.26
N ALA A 456 -30.56 3.48 -20.56
CA ALA A 456 -29.11 3.38 -20.45
C ALA A 456 -28.68 3.40 -18.98
N VAL A 457 -27.81 2.47 -18.60
CA VAL A 457 -27.15 2.45 -17.28
C VAL A 457 -25.68 2.77 -17.48
N ARG A 458 -25.16 3.69 -16.68
CA ARG A 458 -23.77 4.11 -16.68
C ARG A 458 -23.18 3.92 -15.30
N ILE A 459 -21.97 3.35 -15.27
CA ILE A 459 -21.16 3.24 -14.06
C ILE A 459 -19.89 4.06 -14.33
N PRO A 460 -19.43 4.90 -13.39
CA PRO A 460 -18.22 5.68 -13.56
C PRO A 460 -17.01 4.78 -13.89
N PRO A 461 -16.16 5.14 -14.86
CA PRO A 461 -14.97 4.35 -15.19
C PRO A 461 -14.03 4.17 -14.00
N GLY A 462 -13.48 2.97 -13.82
CA GLY A 462 -12.56 2.66 -12.70
C GLY A 462 -13.23 2.29 -11.38
N SER A 463 -14.55 2.13 -11.39
CA SER A 463 -15.38 1.75 -10.25
C SER A 463 -15.29 0.29 -9.81
N ASN A 464 -15.74 0.01 -8.57
CA ASN A 464 -15.86 -1.33 -7.99
C ASN A 464 -17.30 -1.86 -8.05
N SER A 465 -17.53 -3.07 -7.56
CA SER A 465 -18.85 -3.75 -7.59
C SER A 465 -19.97 -3.07 -6.79
N ASP A 466 -19.63 -2.10 -5.95
CA ASP A 466 -20.53 -1.35 -5.06
C ASP A 466 -20.69 0.13 -5.48
N ALA A 467 -20.25 0.49 -6.68
CA ALA A 467 -20.28 1.87 -7.15
C ALA A 467 -21.68 2.38 -7.51
N LEU A 468 -21.81 3.71 -7.55
CA LEU A 468 -23.03 4.38 -7.98
C LEU A 468 -23.31 4.08 -9.46
N CYS A 469 -24.58 3.81 -9.75
CA CYS A 469 -25.10 3.58 -11.08
C CYS A 469 -26.03 4.74 -11.46
N GLU A 470 -25.75 5.42 -12.57
CA GLU A 470 -26.66 6.38 -13.19
C GLU A 470 -27.56 5.64 -14.19
N THR A 471 -28.87 5.67 -13.98
CA THR A 471 -29.84 5.19 -14.97
C THR A 471 -30.48 6.38 -15.67
N ILE A 472 -30.34 6.46 -16.98
CA ILE A 472 -30.96 7.45 -17.86
C ILE A 472 -32.08 6.77 -18.63
N ILE A 473 -33.31 7.28 -18.48
CA ILE A 473 -34.48 6.77 -19.20
C ILE A 473 -35.01 7.87 -20.10
N THR A 474 -35.20 7.55 -21.38
CA THR A 474 -35.87 8.43 -22.34
C THR A 474 -37.32 8.01 -22.47
N TRP A 475 -38.21 8.97 -22.24
CA TRP A 475 -39.66 8.80 -22.25
C TRP A 475 -40.26 9.56 -23.42
N LYS A 476 -41.37 9.02 -23.95
CA LYS A 476 -42.15 9.65 -25.01
C LYS A 476 -43.61 9.80 -24.58
N GLU A 477 -44.08 11.04 -24.56
CA GLU A 477 -45.47 11.41 -24.35
C GLU A 477 -45.95 12.21 -25.57
N ASP A 478 -46.93 11.67 -26.30
CA ASP A 478 -47.39 12.20 -27.60
C ASP A 478 -46.24 12.45 -28.60
N LYS A 479 -45.90 13.73 -28.82
CA LYS A 479 -44.83 14.21 -29.71
C LYS A 479 -43.58 14.70 -28.96
N HIS A 480 -43.59 14.71 -27.64
CA HIS A 480 -42.49 15.21 -26.82
C HIS A 480 -41.70 14.05 -26.23
N GLU A 481 -40.38 14.11 -26.39
CA GLU A 481 -39.44 13.21 -25.73
C GLU A 481 -38.71 13.96 -24.63
N PHE A 482 -38.60 13.34 -23.46
CA PHE A 482 -37.85 13.89 -22.34
C PHE A 482 -37.08 12.80 -21.62
N LYS A 483 -36.06 13.19 -20.87
CA LYS A 483 -35.16 12.27 -20.19
C LYS A 483 -35.24 12.47 -18.69
N THR A 484 -35.17 11.37 -17.96
CA THR A 484 -34.97 11.41 -16.51
C THR A 484 -33.76 10.59 -16.13
N ARG A 485 -33.19 10.95 -14.98
CA ARG A 485 -31.96 10.34 -14.45
C ARG A 485 -32.17 9.93 -13.01
N GLY A 486 -31.69 8.76 -12.65
CA GLY A 486 -31.62 8.31 -11.26
C GLY A 486 -30.20 7.90 -10.90
N LEU A 487 -29.90 7.98 -9.61
CA LEU A 487 -28.59 7.62 -9.07
C LEU A 487 -28.77 6.78 -7.80
N ASP A 488 -28.22 5.57 -7.82
CA ASP A 488 -28.19 4.63 -6.69
C ASP A 488 -27.10 3.57 -6.90
N SER A 489 -26.60 2.95 -5.83
CA SER A 489 -25.70 1.79 -5.92
C SER A 489 -26.38 0.55 -6.53
N ASP A 490 -27.71 0.43 -6.40
CA ASP A 490 -28.50 -0.62 -7.05
C ASP A 490 -29.07 -0.13 -8.39
N GLN A 491 -28.77 -0.86 -9.47
CA GLN A 491 -29.19 -0.49 -10.83
C GLN A 491 -30.71 -0.39 -11.00
N THR A 492 -31.46 -1.28 -10.36
CA THR A 492 -32.93 -1.27 -10.43
C THR A 492 -33.49 -0.13 -9.60
N VAL A 493 -32.91 0.16 -8.43
CA VAL A 493 -33.31 1.30 -7.60
C VAL A 493 -33.00 2.63 -8.30
N SER A 494 -31.85 2.72 -8.95
CA SER A 494 -31.48 3.88 -9.78
C SER A 494 -32.53 4.10 -10.89
N ALA A 495 -33.01 3.03 -11.52
CA ALA A 495 -34.09 3.10 -12.50
C ALA A 495 -35.43 3.54 -11.90
N ILE A 496 -35.80 3.02 -10.72
CA ILE A 496 -37.02 3.41 -10.00
C ILE A 496 -36.99 4.91 -9.68
N LYS A 497 -35.85 5.43 -9.22
CA LYS A 497 -35.67 6.87 -8.98
C LYS A 497 -35.80 7.70 -10.27
N ALA A 498 -35.21 7.24 -11.37
CA ALA A 498 -35.38 7.89 -12.67
C ALA A 498 -36.87 7.94 -13.07
N THR A 499 -37.62 6.86 -12.83
CA THR A 499 -39.06 6.79 -13.09
C THR A 499 -39.86 7.69 -12.16
N GLU A 500 -39.55 7.74 -10.87
CA GLU A 500 -40.21 8.67 -9.92
C GLU A 500 -40.08 10.12 -10.40
N LYS A 501 -38.90 10.52 -10.89
CA LYS A 501 -38.74 11.86 -11.47
C LYS A 501 -39.64 12.08 -12.68
N MET A 502 -39.83 11.05 -13.52
CA MET A 502 -40.77 11.14 -14.66
C MET A 502 -42.20 11.36 -14.17
N LEU A 503 -42.62 10.66 -13.12
CA LEU A 503 -43.96 10.82 -12.55
C LEU A 503 -44.25 12.22 -12.04
N ASN A 504 -43.22 12.96 -11.64
CA ASN A 504 -43.35 14.34 -11.19
C ASN A 504 -43.20 15.37 -12.32
N ILE A 505 -42.80 14.96 -13.53
CA ILE A 505 -42.78 15.82 -14.73
C ILE A 505 -44.16 15.90 -15.40
N ILE A 506 -44.98 14.84 -15.31
CA ILE A 506 -46.22 14.63 -16.11
C ILE A 506 -47.55 14.96 -15.43
#